data_AF-A0AAE0X4S4-F1
#
_entry.id   AF-A0AAE0X4S4-F1
#
_cell.length_a   1.000
_cell.length_b   1.000
_cell.length_c   1.000
_cell.angle_alpha   90.00
_cell.angle_beta   90.00
_cell.angle_gamma   90.00
#
_symmetry.space_group_name_H-M   'P 1'
#
loop_
_entity.id
_entity.type
_entity.pdbx_description
1 polymer ?
#
loop_
_entity_poly.entity_id
_entity_poly.type
_entity_poly.pdbx_seq_one_letter_code
_entity_poly.pdbx_strand_id
1 'polypeptide(L)'
;MATPQRLETVRRLQVAMATAYSTMGAWCLIHPSSVMALGFTPAYAAMCNSTTSLMMRCFGAQAMTCGLVLGTCNMTPLSFTAFGLAMVPYIGWNFWFSGIGPARGVITKLMWMDFVGNVLFGLGSLYCAKLLKEQPDEDEKQDVTAKAQ
;
A
#
# COMPACT_ATOMS: atom_id res chain seq x y z
N MET A 1 -24.00 1.35 -11.90
CA MET A 1 -22.75 2.06 -12.27
C MET A 1 -22.38 3.00 -11.11
N ALA A 2 -21.12 3.06 -10.66
CA ALA A 2 -20.74 3.90 -9.51
C ALA A 2 -21.02 5.39 -9.78
N THR A 3 -21.44 6.15 -8.75
CA THR A 3 -21.74 7.57 -8.91
C THR A 3 -20.49 8.38 -9.28
N PRO A 4 -20.61 9.52 -10.00
CA PRO A 4 -19.46 10.36 -10.36
C PRO A 4 -18.62 10.80 -9.15
N GLN A 5 -19.27 11.06 -8.02
CA GLN A 5 -18.61 11.42 -6.76
C GLN A 5 -17.73 10.27 -6.24
N ARG A 6 -18.24 9.02 -6.25
CA ARG A 6 -17.46 7.84 -5.82
C ARG A 6 -16.25 7.60 -6.72
N LEU A 7 -16.42 7.76 -8.03
CA LEU A 7 -15.32 7.61 -8.99
C LEU A 7 -14.22 8.66 -8.76
N GLU A 8 -14.59 9.90 -8.47
CA GLU A 8 -13.64 10.95 -8.13
C GLU A 8 -12.92 10.67 -6.80
N THR A 9 -13.63 10.19 -5.77
CA THR A 9 -12.99 9.75 -4.52
C THR A 9 -11.98 8.62 -4.76
N VAL A 10 -12.36 7.59 -5.53
CA VAL A 10 -11.46 6.48 -5.88
C VAL A 10 -10.22 6.99 -6.61
N ARG A 11 -10.38 7.90 -7.58
CA ARG A 11 -9.25 8.50 -8.30
C ARG A 11 -8.31 9.25 -7.36
N ARG A 12 -8.84 10.06 -6.45
CA ARG A 12 -8.03 10.81 -5.47
C ARG A 12 -7.24 9.87 -4.56
N LEU A 13 -7.88 8.82 -4.06
CA LEU A 13 -7.22 7.81 -3.23
C LEU A 13 -6.15 7.04 -4.01
N GLN A 14 -6.45 6.63 -5.25
CA GLN A 14 -5.51 5.96 -6.14
C GLN A 14 -4.27 6.83 -6.41
N VAL A 15 -4.47 8.11 -6.72
CA VAL A 15 -3.36 9.07 -6.92
C VAL A 15 -2.55 9.25 -5.65
N ALA A 16 -3.20 9.45 -4.50
CA ALA A 16 -2.50 9.62 -3.22
C ALA A 16 -1.63 8.39 -2.89
N MET A 17 -2.18 7.18 -3.03
CA MET A 17 -1.45 5.93 -2.82
C MET A 17 -0.29 5.77 -3.83
N ALA A 18 -0.54 6.08 -5.11
CA ALA A 18 0.47 6.01 -6.17
C ALA A 18 1.64 6.98 -5.90
N THR A 19 1.34 8.21 -5.50
CA THR A 19 2.35 9.22 -5.14
C THR A 19 3.15 8.77 -3.92
N ALA A 20 2.49 8.27 -2.87
CA ALA A 20 3.18 7.78 -1.68
C ALA A 20 4.16 6.64 -1.99
N TYR A 21 3.71 5.60 -2.70
CA TYR A 21 4.58 4.47 -3.07
C TYR A 21 5.71 4.89 -4.01
N SER A 22 5.42 5.74 -5.00
CA SER A 22 6.42 6.18 -5.96
C SER A 22 7.51 7.02 -5.29
N THR A 23 7.13 7.96 -4.42
CA THR A 23 8.09 8.85 -3.75
C THR A 23 8.92 8.12 -2.70
N MET A 24 8.31 7.28 -1.87
CA MET A 24 9.03 6.46 -0.89
C MET A 24 9.93 5.42 -1.57
N GLY A 25 9.45 4.79 -2.65
CA GLY A 25 10.26 3.89 -3.47
C GLY A 25 11.44 4.59 -4.11
N ALA A 26 11.23 5.79 -4.68
CA ALA A 26 12.30 6.61 -5.24
C ALA A 26 13.34 7.01 -4.17
N TRP A 27 12.93 7.31 -2.94
CA TRP A 27 13.86 7.58 -1.85
C TRP A 27 14.76 6.36 -1.56
N CYS A 28 14.17 5.17 -1.43
CA CYS A 28 14.93 3.92 -1.23
C CYS A 28 15.88 3.62 -2.41
N LEU A 29 15.47 3.94 -3.64
CA LEU A 29 16.24 3.71 -4.86
C LEU A 29 17.41 4.68 -5.04
N ILE A 30 17.17 5.98 -4.84
CA ILE A 30 18.15 7.02 -5.15
C ILE A 30 19.08 7.26 -3.96
N HIS A 31 18.53 7.27 -2.73
CA HIS A 31 19.28 7.54 -1.50
C HIS A 31 19.14 6.41 -0.46
N PRO A 32 19.57 5.17 -0.78
CA PRO A 32 19.43 4.03 0.13
C PRO A 32 20.15 4.26 1.47
N SER A 33 21.30 4.94 1.49
CA SER A 33 22.05 5.21 2.73
C SER A 33 21.27 6.06 3.72
N SER A 34 20.48 7.02 3.24
CA SER A 34 19.63 7.84 4.09
C SER A 34 18.52 7.00 4.74
N VAL A 35 17.87 6.14 3.95
CA VAL A 35 16.83 5.23 4.45
C VAL A 35 17.41 4.23 5.45
N MET A 36 18.57 3.64 5.16
CA MET A 36 19.23 2.70 6.06
C MET A 36 19.66 3.34 7.38
N ALA A 37 20.19 4.57 7.34
CA ALA A 37 20.59 5.31 8.54
C ALA A 37 19.40 5.66 9.45
N LEU A 38 18.23 5.90 8.86
CA LEU A 38 17.00 6.17 9.59
C LEU A 38 16.28 4.88 10.03
N GLY A 39 16.40 3.83 9.23
CA GLY A 39 15.69 2.57 9.41
C GLY A 39 16.37 1.62 10.39
N PHE A 40 17.69 1.55 10.40
CA PHE A 40 18.44 0.68 11.31
C PHE A 40 18.92 1.42 12.55
N THR A 41 19.01 0.70 13.68
CA THR A 41 19.66 1.25 14.86
C THR A 41 21.16 1.45 14.61
N PRO A 42 21.85 2.34 15.33
CA PRO A 42 23.24 2.69 15.02
C PRO A 42 24.19 1.50 14.92
N ALA A 43 23.98 0.48 15.76
CA ALA A 43 24.76 -0.76 15.75
C ALA A 43 24.66 -1.51 14.41
N TYR A 44 23.48 -1.53 13.79
CA TYR A 44 23.23 -2.23 12.52
C TYR A 44 23.43 -1.33 11.29
N ALA A 45 23.18 -0.02 11.42
CA ALA A 45 23.47 0.95 10.38
C ALA A 45 24.96 0.94 10.00
N ALA A 46 25.86 0.82 10.99
CA ALA A 46 27.30 0.72 10.76
C ALA A 46 27.74 -0.58 10.03
N MET A 47 26.90 -1.62 10.06
CA MET A 47 27.17 -2.90 9.37
C MET A 47 26.61 -2.94 7.94
N CYS A 48 25.88 -1.91 7.51
CA CYS A 48 25.34 -1.83 6.16
C CYS A 48 26.47 -1.73 5.13
N ASN A 49 26.40 -2.55 4.09
CA ASN A 49 27.41 -2.62 3.04
C ASN A 49 26.78 -2.49 1.64
N SER A 50 27.58 -2.67 0.60
CA SER A 50 27.14 -2.59 -0.80
C SER A 50 25.97 -3.54 -1.11
N THR A 51 25.94 -4.72 -0.51
CA THR A 51 24.84 -5.68 -0.67
C THR A 51 23.56 -5.17 -0.03
N THR A 52 23.62 -4.64 1.20
CA THR A 52 22.46 -4.03 1.86
C THR A 52 21.92 -2.85 1.07
N SER A 53 22.82 -2.01 0.53
CA SER A 53 22.46 -0.89 -0.35
C SER A 53 21.77 -1.36 -1.64
N LEU A 54 22.29 -2.41 -2.28
CA LEU A 54 21.67 -3.01 -3.45
C LEU A 54 20.25 -3.53 -3.14
N MET A 55 20.08 -4.25 -2.03
CA MET A 55 18.76 -4.76 -1.62
C MET A 55 17.76 -3.64 -1.35
N MET A 56 18.20 -2.56 -0.67
CA MET A 56 17.37 -1.37 -0.44
C MET A 56 16.94 -0.71 -1.76
N ARG A 57 17.85 -0.64 -2.74
CA ARG A 57 17.53 -0.13 -4.07
C ARG A 57 16.54 -1.01 -4.82
N CYS A 58 16.70 -2.33 -4.77
CA CYS A 58 15.76 -3.27 -5.37
C CYS A 58 14.36 -3.14 -4.74
N PHE A 59 14.27 -3.03 -3.42
CA PHE A 59 13.02 -2.76 -2.72
C PHE A 59 12.38 -1.44 -3.18
N GLY A 60 13.18 -0.37 -3.25
CA GLY A 60 12.73 0.93 -3.75
C GLY A 60 12.22 0.89 -5.20
N ALA A 61 12.92 0.18 -6.09
CA ALA A 61 12.49 0.00 -7.48
C ALA A 61 11.13 -0.72 -7.57
N GLN A 62 10.93 -1.79 -6.79
CA GLN A 62 9.67 -2.52 -6.75
C GLN A 62 8.51 -1.63 -6.26
N ALA A 63 8.74 -0.87 -5.19
CA ALA A 63 7.75 0.08 -4.65
C ALA A 63 7.42 1.18 -5.67
N MET A 64 8.42 1.69 -6.39
CA MET A 64 8.23 2.69 -7.43
C MET A 64 7.43 2.13 -8.62
N THR A 65 7.73 0.92 -9.08
CA THR A 65 6.95 0.24 -10.12
C THR A 65 5.50 0.04 -9.69
N CYS A 66 5.28 -0.41 -8.45
CA CYS A 66 3.96 -0.58 -7.87
C CYS A 66 3.17 0.74 -7.85
N GLY A 67 3.80 1.84 -7.39
CA GLY A 67 3.20 3.17 -7.40
C GLY A 67 2.86 3.69 -8.80
N LEU A 68 3.76 3.49 -9.78
CA LEU A 68 3.54 3.91 -11.17
C LEU A 68 2.41 3.12 -11.83
N VAL A 69 2.36 1.79 -11.65
CA VAL A 69 1.28 0.95 -12.15
C VAL A 69 -0.05 1.40 -11.53
N LEU A 70 -0.07 1.60 -10.22
CA LEU A 70 -1.27 2.09 -9.54
C LEU A 70 -1.70 3.47 -10.06
N GLY A 71 -0.77 4.38 -10.33
CA GLY A 71 -1.09 5.75 -10.77
C GLY A 71 -1.50 5.87 -12.24
N THR A 72 -1.12 4.90 -13.09
CA THR A 72 -1.29 4.99 -14.55
C THR A 72 -2.30 4.00 -15.12
N CYS A 73 -2.57 2.89 -14.44
CA CYS A 73 -3.51 1.88 -14.91
C CYS A 73 -4.96 2.20 -14.52
N ASN A 74 -5.90 1.74 -15.36
CA ASN A 74 -7.33 1.73 -15.04
C ASN A 74 -7.62 0.59 -14.06
N MET A 75 -7.78 0.94 -12.78
CA MET A 75 -7.95 -0.03 -11.71
C MET A 75 -9.39 -0.51 -11.62
N THR A 76 -9.59 -1.82 -11.74
CA THR A 76 -10.90 -2.47 -11.53
C THR A 76 -11.09 -2.82 -10.05
N PRO A 77 -12.32 -3.16 -9.61
CA PRO A 77 -12.53 -3.65 -8.24
C PRO A 77 -11.68 -4.90 -7.91
N LEU A 78 -11.47 -5.77 -8.90
CA LEU A 78 -10.61 -6.94 -8.75
C LEU A 78 -9.14 -6.51 -8.56
N SER A 79 -8.66 -5.57 -9.37
CA SER A 79 -7.31 -5.02 -9.26
C SER A 79 -7.06 -4.45 -7.87
N PHE A 80 -7.97 -3.60 -7.37
CA PHE A 80 -7.87 -3.04 -6.02
C PHE A 80 -7.93 -4.11 -4.93
N THR A 81 -8.78 -5.14 -5.09
CA THR A 81 -8.84 -6.25 -4.13
C THR A 81 -7.52 -7.02 -4.11
N ALA A 82 -6.94 -7.32 -5.27
CA ALA A 82 -5.67 -8.02 -5.39
C ALA A 82 -4.52 -7.23 -4.77
N PHE A 83 -4.42 -5.92 -5.03
CA PHE A 83 -3.44 -5.04 -4.40
C PHE A 83 -3.61 -4.98 -2.88
N GLY A 84 -4.86 -4.88 -2.39
CA GLY A 84 -5.15 -4.89 -0.96
C GLY A 84 -4.71 -6.17 -0.27
N LEU A 85 -5.00 -7.33 -0.87
CA LEU A 85 -4.59 -8.63 -0.36
C LEU A 85 -3.08 -8.85 -0.46
N ALA A 86 -2.43 -8.33 -1.49
CA ALA A 86 -0.98 -8.40 -1.65
C ALA A 86 -0.22 -7.70 -0.52
N MET A 87 -0.85 -6.78 0.22
CA MET A 87 -0.24 -6.13 1.39
C MET A 87 -0.16 -7.03 2.62
N VAL A 88 -0.98 -8.07 2.73
CA VAL A 88 -1.02 -8.96 3.90
C VAL A 88 0.36 -9.51 4.30
N PRO A 89 1.18 -10.08 3.39
CA PRO A 89 2.52 -10.53 3.75
C PRO A 89 3.43 -9.39 4.23
N TYR A 90 3.33 -8.18 3.67
CA TYR A 90 4.12 -7.03 4.10
C TYR A 90 3.72 -6.54 5.51
N ILE A 91 2.42 -6.49 5.78
CA ILE A 91 1.87 -6.16 7.11
C ILE A 91 2.36 -7.19 8.14
N GLY A 92 2.23 -8.49 7.81
CA GLY A 92 2.69 -9.58 8.65
C GLY A 92 4.20 -9.52 8.91
N TRP A 93 4.99 -9.31 7.86
CA TRP A 93 6.44 -9.15 7.95
C TRP A 93 6.82 -7.98 8.86
N ASN A 94 6.24 -6.79 8.63
CA ASN A 94 6.53 -5.60 9.41
C ASN A 94 6.15 -5.73 10.88
N PHE A 95 4.99 -6.33 11.18
CA PHE A 95 4.56 -6.59 12.54
C PHE A 95 5.46 -7.61 13.25
N TRP A 96 5.74 -8.73 12.58
CA TRP A 96 6.62 -9.77 13.11
C TRP A 96 8.01 -9.22 13.43
N PHE A 97 8.62 -8.49 12.49
CA PHE A 97 9.97 -7.97 12.61
C PHE A 97 10.09 -6.82 13.62
N SER A 98 9.06 -5.96 13.73
CA SER A 98 9.08 -4.81 14.64
C SER A 98 8.58 -5.12 16.06
N GLY A 99 7.77 -6.17 16.22
CA GLY A 99 7.09 -6.48 17.48
C GLY A 99 7.67 -7.66 18.26
N ILE A 100 7.89 -8.81 17.63
CA ILE A 100 8.01 -10.11 18.33
C ILE A 100 9.22 -10.94 17.87
N GLY A 101 9.70 -10.74 16.65
CA GLY A 101 10.74 -11.56 16.03
C GLY A 101 12.18 -11.27 16.50
N PRO A 102 13.14 -12.10 16.05
CA PRO A 102 14.57 -12.02 16.43
C PRO A 102 15.27 -10.72 16.03
N ALA A 103 14.60 -9.86 15.27
CA ALA A 103 15.12 -8.57 14.83
C ALA A 103 14.59 -7.37 15.64
N ARG A 104 13.93 -7.63 16.77
CA ARG A 104 13.54 -6.59 17.72
C ARG A 104 14.79 -5.84 18.21
N GLY A 105 14.88 -4.55 17.88
CA GLY A 105 16.05 -3.71 18.18
C GLY A 105 17.04 -3.53 17.01
N VAL A 106 16.82 -4.21 15.88
CA VAL A 106 17.55 -3.97 14.63
C VAL A 106 17.03 -2.73 13.92
N ILE A 107 15.70 -2.56 13.93
CA ILE A 107 15.01 -1.48 13.22
C ILE A 107 14.55 -0.39 14.20
N THR A 108 14.67 0.88 13.80
CA THR A 108 14.18 2.02 14.58
C THR A 108 12.65 2.07 14.60
N LYS A 109 12.10 2.83 15.55
CA LYS A 109 10.64 3.06 15.61
C LYS A 109 10.10 3.75 14.36
N LEU A 110 10.93 4.45 13.59
CA LEU A 110 10.50 5.13 12.37
C LEU A 110 9.98 4.14 11.33
N MET A 111 10.46 2.90 11.34
CA MET A 111 10.02 1.90 10.37
C MET A 111 8.64 1.31 10.65
N TRP A 112 8.03 1.64 11.79
CA TRP A 112 6.58 1.49 11.93
C TRP A 112 5.79 2.32 10.91
N MET A 113 6.41 3.35 10.31
CA MET A 113 5.82 4.07 9.20
C MET A 113 5.57 3.16 7.99
N ASP A 114 6.45 2.19 7.71
CA ASP A 114 6.24 1.23 6.61
C ASP A 114 5.07 0.28 6.93
N PHE A 115 4.97 -0.17 8.18
CA PHE A 115 3.80 -0.93 8.64
C PHE A 115 2.50 -0.15 8.42
N VAL A 116 2.45 1.09 8.91
CA VAL A 116 1.27 1.97 8.79
C VAL A 116 0.97 2.23 7.31
N GLY A 117 1.98 2.46 6.49
CA GLY A 117 1.84 2.66 5.04
C GLY A 117 1.17 1.45 4.36
N ASN A 118 1.66 0.25 4.62
CA ASN A 118 1.09 -0.99 4.05
C ASN A 118 -0.35 -1.25 4.54
N VAL A 119 -0.66 -0.94 5.81
CA VAL A 119 -2.04 -1.05 6.34
C VAL A 119 -2.96 -0.05 5.65
N LEU A 120 -2.58 1.22 5.58
CA LEU A 120 -3.37 2.26 4.91
C LEU A 120 -3.58 1.95 3.43
N PHE A 121 -2.55 1.44 2.76
CA PHE A 121 -2.64 1.03 1.36
C PHE A 121 -3.56 -0.18 1.19
N GLY A 122 -3.43 -1.19 2.06
CA GLY A 122 -4.28 -2.37 2.04
C GLY A 122 -5.75 -2.02 2.23
N LEU A 123 -6.06 -1.25 3.29
CA LEU A 123 -7.41 -0.79 3.60
C LEU A 123 -7.95 0.18 2.54
N GLY A 124 -7.13 1.13 2.08
CA GLY A 124 -7.50 2.08 1.03
C GLY A 124 -7.83 1.38 -0.29
N SER A 125 -7.04 0.36 -0.66
CA SER A 125 -7.32 -0.46 -1.84
C SER A 125 -8.64 -1.23 -1.69
N LEU A 126 -8.87 -1.90 -0.55
CA LEU A 126 -10.13 -2.60 -0.30
C LEU A 126 -11.34 -1.65 -0.28
N TYR A 127 -11.16 -0.44 0.26
CA TYR A 127 -12.20 0.58 0.27
C TYR A 127 -12.52 1.08 -1.15
N CYS A 128 -11.51 1.34 -1.99
CA CYS A 128 -11.71 1.64 -3.41
C CYS A 128 -12.46 0.50 -4.13
N ALA A 129 -12.11 -0.76 -3.86
CA ALA A 129 -12.83 -1.90 -4.43
C ALA A 129 -14.30 -1.93 -4.00
N LYS A 130 -14.59 -1.63 -2.73
CA LYS A 130 -15.95 -1.56 -2.19
C LYS A 130 -16.76 -0.43 -2.85
N LEU A 131 -16.20 0.77 -2.94
CA LEU A 131 -16.85 1.93 -3.57
C LEU A 131 -17.22 1.69 -5.04
N LEU A 132 -16.40 0.91 -5.75
CA LEU A 132 -16.67 0.52 -7.13
C LEU A 132 -17.69 -0.63 -7.27
N LYS A 133 -17.89 -1.44 -6.22
CA LYS A 133 -18.82 -2.59 -6.21
C LYS A 133 -20.23 -2.24 -5.75
N GLU A 134 -20.37 -1.32 -4.78
CA GLU A 134 -21.70 -0.91 -4.28
C GLU A 134 -22.50 -0.21 -5.39
N GLN A 135 -23.49 -0.92 -5.95
CA GLN A 135 -24.61 -0.31 -6.67
C GLN A 135 -25.50 0.41 -5.63
N PRO A 136 -26.18 1.51 -5.97
CA PRO A 136 -27.32 1.93 -5.16
C PRO A 136 -28.40 0.83 -5.23
N ASP A 137 -28.96 0.46 -4.09
CA ASP A 137 -30.06 -0.52 -3.95
C ASP A 137 -31.35 -0.06 -4.65
N GLU A 138 -31.35 0.01 -5.98
CA GLU A 138 -32.57 0.15 -6.78
C GLU A 138 -33.14 -1.21 -7.21
N ASP A 139 -32.31 -2.26 -7.23
CA ASP A 139 -32.75 -3.62 -7.58
C ASP A 139 -33.64 -4.27 -6.49
N GLU A 140 -33.43 -3.95 -5.21
CA GLU A 140 -34.29 -4.46 -4.13
C GLU A 140 -35.65 -3.74 -4.07
N LYS A 141 -35.72 -2.46 -4.49
CA LYS A 141 -36.99 -1.76 -4.61
C LYS A 141 -37.80 -2.23 -5.81
N GLN A 142 -37.16 -2.53 -6.95
CA GLN A 142 -37.89 -3.04 -8.11
C GLN A 142 -38.47 -4.45 -7.89
N ASP A 143 -37.76 -5.34 -7.19
CA ASP A 143 -38.26 -6.70 -6.89
C ASP A 143 -39.42 -6.69 -5.87
N VAL A 144 -39.40 -5.78 -4.88
CA VAL A 144 -40.53 -5.59 -3.95
C VAL A 144 -41.75 -4.98 -4.64
N THR A 145 -41.56 -4.06 -5.59
CA THR A 145 -42.67 -3.43 -6.31
C THR A 145 -43.26 -4.35 -7.38
N ALA A 146 -42.45 -5.22 -8.00
CA ALA A 146 -42.89 -6.23 -8.95
C ALA A 146 -43.60 -7.44 -8.31
N LYS A 147 -43.28 -7.77 -7.04
CA LYS A 147 -43.99 -8.81 -6.25
C LYS A 147 -45.25 -8.29 -5.55
N ALA A 148 -45.48 -6.98 -5.56
CA ALA A 148 -46.66 -6.33 -4.99
C ALA A 148 -47.76 -6.01 -6.02
N GLN A 149 -47.54 -6.35 -7.30
CA GLN A 149 -48.52 -6.33 -8.39
C GLN A 149 -48.97 -7.75 -8.72
#